data_AF-F8AWA4-F1
#
_entry.id   AF-F8AWA4-F1
#
_cell.length_a   1.000
_cell.length_b   1.000
_cell.length_c   1.000
_cell.angle_alpha   90.00
_cell.angle_beta   90.00
_cell.angle_gamma   90.00
#
_symmetry.space_group_name_H-M   'P 1'
#
loop_
_entity.id
_entity.type
_entity.pdbx_description
1 polymer ?
#
loop_
_entity_poly.entity_id
_entity_poly.type
_entity_poly.pdbx_seq_one_letter_code
_entity_poly.pdbx_strand_id
1 'polypeptide(L)'
;MVTPVTRRAGVRAMLDRDEAYDQDPKGEPPISVPRYRRALRAAIDVGPELVAEQGMPRSGAEAKAYSADVCDALDTVVGAIAQGIEYVPATSPSADEPPRTER
;
A
#
# COMPACT_ATOMS: atom_id res chain seq x y z
N MET A 1 4.44 -18.47 2.96
CA MET A 1 5.06 -17.13 3.04
C MET A 1 4.99 -16.48 1.67
N VAL A 2 4.33 -15.33 1.55
CA VAL A 2 4.32 -14.54 0.30
C VAL A 2 5.58 -13.69 0.26
N THR A 3 6.27 -13.66 -0.88
CA THR A 3 7.54 -12.92 -1.07
C THR A 3 7.31 -11.41 -1.20
N PRO A 4 8.29 -10.56 -0.87
CA PRO A 4 8.11 -9.10 -0.86
C PRO A 4 7.73 -8.50 -2.22
N VAL A 5 8.31 -9.01 -3.31
CA VAL A 5 7.96 -8.62 -4.69
C VAL A 5 6.48 -8.87 -4.96
N THR A 6 5.95 -10.01 -4.50
CA THR A 6 4.53 -10.36 -4.65
C THR A 6 3.63 -9.46 -3.81
N ARG A 7 4.06 -9.02 -2.63
CA ARG A 7 3.31 -8.04 -1.81
C ARG A 7 3.23 -6.68 -2.50
N ARG A 8 4.35 -6.15 -3.01
CA ARG A 8 4.35 -4.87 -3.76
C ARG A 8 3.42 -4.93 -4.97
N ALA A 9 3.49 -6.02 -5.74
CA ALA A 9 2.61 -6.22 -6.89
C ALA A 9 1.13 -6.29 -6.48
N GLY A 10 0.81 -6.99 -5.38
CA GLY A 10 -0.55 -7.07 -4.85
C GLY A 10 -1.11 -5.72 -4.43
N VAL A 11 -0.36 -4.93 -3.66
CA VAL A 11 -0.80 -3.59 -3.24
C VAL A 11 -0.95 -2.65 -4.43
N ARG A 12 -0.03 -2.71 -5.42
CA ARG A 12 -0.16 -1.93 -6.66
C ARG A 12 -1.45 -2.28 -7.41
N ALA A 13 -1.75 -3.56 -7.60
CA ALA A 13 -2.96 -4.00 -8.28
C ALA A 13 -4.25 -3.55 -7.56
N MET A 14 -4.23 -3.47 -6.23
CA MET A 14 -5.35 -2.91 -5.46
C MET A 14 -5.50 -1.40 -5.66
N LEU A 15 -4.40 -0.65 -5.61
CA LEU A 15 -4.42 0.80 -5.87
C LEU A 15 -4.88 1.12 -7.29
N ASP A 16 -4.49 0.29 -8.28
CA ASP A 16 -4.95 0.40 -9.67
C ASP A 16 -6.48 0.21 -9.78
N ARG A 17 -7.05 -0.74 -9.03
CA ARG A 17 -8.51 -0.96 -8.97
C ARG A 17 -9.24 0.24 -8.40
N ASP A 18 -8.75 0.77 -7.27
CA ASP A 18 -9.35 1.94 -6.62
C ASP A 18 -9.32 3.18 -7.53
N GLU A 19 -8.25 3.37 -8.31
CA GLU A 19 -8.15 4.46 -9.29
C GLU A 19 -9.08 4.25 -10.49
N ALA A 20 -9.30 3.00 -10.92
CA ALA A 20 -10.29 2.70 -11.94
C ALA A 20 -11.72 3.04 -11.48
N TYR A 21 -12.04 2.82 -10.20
CA TYR A 21 -13.33 3.19 -9.62
C TYR A 21 -13.60 4.71 -9.67
N ASP A 22 -12.56 5.55 -9.55
CA ASP A 22 -12.74 7.02 -9.67
C ASP A 22 -13.26 7.43 -11.07
N GLN A 23 -12.89 6.67 -12.11
CA GLN A 23 -13.26 6.95 -13.51
C GLN A 23 -14.56 6.27 -13.92
N ASP A 24 -14.80 5.05 -13.43
CA ASP A 24 -16.01 4.27 -13.68
C ASP A 24 -16.40 3.55 -12.37
N PRO A 25 -17.31 4.13 -11.56
CA PRO A 25 -17.62 3.65 -10.22
C PRO A 25 -18.47 2.37 -10.28
N LYS A 26 -17.80 1.25 -10.55
CA LYS A 26 -18.35 -0.09 -10.63
C LYS A 26 -17.52 -1.07 -9.82
N GLY A 27 -18.19 -2.00 -9.15
CA GLY A 27 -17.55 -3.01 -8.31
C GLY A 27 -17.40 -2.57 -6.86
N GLU A 28 -16.37 -3.07 -6.19
CA GLU A 28 -16.10 -2.76 -4.79
C GLU A 28 -15.71 -1.29 -4.61
N PRO A 29 -16.26 -0.60 -3.59
CA PRO A 29 -15.83 0.76 -3.26
C PRO A 29 -14.34 0.82 -2.93
N PRO A 30 -13.67 1.94 -3.21
CA PRO A 30 -12.25 2.07 -2.97
C PRO A 30 -11.93 2.07 -1.48
N ILE A 31 -10.77 1.53 -1.13
CA ILE A 31 -10.33 1.33 0.26
C ILE A 31 -9.84 2.63 0.89
N SER A 32 -9.46 3.62 0.06
CA SER A 32 -8.92 4.89 0.49
C SER A 32 -9.36 6.02 -0.45
N VAL A 33 -9.12 7.28 -0.08
CA VAL A 33 -9.34 8.45 -0.96
C VAL A 33 -8.13 8.70 -1.90
N PRO A 34 -8.29 9.42 -3.02
CA PRO A 34 -7.23 9.62 -4.02
C PRO A 34 -5.90 10.14 -3.45
N ARG A 35 -5.95 11.08 -2.48
CA ARG A 35 -4.75 11.67 -1.88
C ARG A 35 -3.91 10.64 -1.12
N TYR A 36 -4.55 9.72 -0.41
CA TYR A 36 -3.85 8.68 0.34
C TYR A 36 -3.33 7.57 -0.59
N ARG A 37 -4.03 7.24 -1.68
CA ARG A 37 -3.52 6.31 -2.71
C ARG A 37 -2.22 6.81 -3.35
N ARG A 38 -2.14 8.10 -3.68
CA ARG A 38 -0.89 8.72 -4.17
C ARG A 38 0.26 8.59 -3.17
N ALA A 39 0.00 8.84 -1.89
CA ALA A 39 1.02 8.70 -0.84
C ALA A 39 1.49 7.24 -0.68
N LEU A 40 0.55 6.28 -0.75
CA LEU A 40 0.85 4.85 -0.69
C LEU A 40 1.68 4.38 -1.88
N ARG A 41 1.33 4.81 -3.12
CA ARG A 41 2.17 4.55 -4.30
C ARG A 41 3.59 5.06 -4.10
N ALA A 42 3.74 6.32 -3.69
CA ALA A 42 5.04 6.92 -3.46
C ALA A 42 5.88 6.12 -2.45
N ALA A 43 5.27 5.64 -1.37
CA ALA A 43 5.95 4.80 -0.37
C ALA A 43 6.37 3.43 -0.92
N ILE A 44 5.52 2.78 -1.74
CA ILE A 44 5.79 1.45 -2.31
C ILE A 44 6.81 1.52 -3.46
N ASP A 45 6.89 2.67 -4.14
CA ASP A 45 7.80 2.90 -5.25
C ASP A 45 9.20 3.33 -4.79
N VAL A 46 9.40 3.61 -3.48
CA VAL A 46 10.74 3.82 -2.93
C VAL A 46 11.58 2.56 -3.13
N GLY A 47 12.71 2.75 -3.80
CA GLY A 47 13.76 1.76 -4.00
C GLY A 47 15.02 2.08 -3.19
N PRO A 48 15.93 1.11 -3.03
CA PRO A 48 17.14 1.29 -2.21
C PRO A 48 18.11 2.34 -2.76
N GLU A 49 18.16 2.46 -4.08
CA GLU A 49 19.02 3.40 -4.81
C GLU A 49 18.69 4.86 -4.45
N LEU A 50 17.40 5.19 -4.33
CA LEU A 50 16.91 6.51 -3.91
C LEU A 50 17.34 6.90 -2.48
N VAL A 51 17.64 5.92 -1.63
CA VAL A 51 18.04 6.11 -0.23
C VAL A 51 19.56 6.14 -0.09
N ALA A 52 20.28 5.40 -0.94
CA ALA A 52 21.72 5.22 -0.85
C ALA A 52 22.55 6.42 -1.35
N GLU A 53 22.01 7.25 -2.25
CA GLU A 53 22.75 8.33 -2.91
C GLU A 53 23.08 9.55 -2.02
N GLN A 54 22.50 9.67 -0.82
CA GLN A 54 22.74 10.84 0.03
C GLN A 54 24.00 10.71 0.90
N GLY A 55 25.15 11.05 0.31
CA GLY A 55 26.08 11.99 0.96
C GLY A 55 27.26 11.48 1.80
N MET A 56 27.62 10.19 1.81
CA MET A 56 28.82 9.73 2.54
C MET A 56 29.66 8.75 1.72
N PRO A 57 30.99 8.95 1.63
CA PRO A 57 31.87 7.93 1.05
C PRO A 57 31.82 6.68 1.93
N ARG A 58 31.39 5.56 1.34
CA ARG A 58 31.33 4.23 1.96
C ARG A 58 32.24 3.29 1.20
N SER A 59 32.86 2.34 1.90
CA SER A 59 33.47 1.19 1.25
C SER A 59 32.41 0.35 0.53
N GLY A 60 32.81 -0.46 -0.46
CA GLY A 60 31.87 -1.33 -1.19
C GLY A 60 31.11 -2.31 -0.29
N ALA A 61 31.73 -2.76 0.81
CA ALA A 61 31.08 -3.63 1.80
C ALA A 61 30.01 -2.88 2.61
N GLU A 62 30.30 -1.65 3.06
CA GLU A 62 29.33 -0.81 3.77
C GLU A 62 28.15 -0.39 2.89
N ALA A 63 28.42 -0.07 1.62
CA ALA A 63 27.36 0.24 0.66
C ALA A 63 26.41 -0.96 0.47
N LYS A 64 26.97 -2.18 0.33
CA LYS A 64 26.18 -3.41 0.18
C LYS A 64 25.35 -3.73 1.43
N ALA A 65 25.94 -3.59 2.62
CA ALA A 65 25.23 -3.80 3.88
C ALA A 65 24.10 -2.78 4.06
N TYR A 66 24.37 -1.50 3.81
CA TYR A 66 23.38 -0.44 3.87
C TYR A 66 22.21 -0.69 2.90
N SER A 67 22.49 -1.05 1.64
CA SER A 67 21.44 -1.36 0.67
C SER A 67 20.60 -2.57 1.09
N ALA A 68 21.21 -3.60 1.68
CA ALA A 68 20.48 -4.76 2.19
C ALA A 68 19.53 -4.39 3.34
N ASP A 69 20.01 -3.59 4.31
CA ASP A 69 19.19 -3.11 5.43
C ASP A 69 18.05 -2.20 4.95
N VAL A 70 18.30 -1.34 3.96
CA VAL A 70 17.27 -0.50 3.33
C VAL A 70 16.21 -1.37 2.63
N CYS A 71 16.61 -2.41 1.89
CA CYS A 71 15.66 -3.34 1.28
C CYS A 71 14.75 -3.99 2.33
N ASP A 72 15.34 -4.50 3.42
CA ASP A 72 14.60 -5.17 4.49
C ASP A 72 13.61 -4.24 5.20
N ALA A 73 14.04 -3.00 5.48
CA ALA A 73 13.17 -1.97 6.04
C ALA A 73 12.01 -1.62 5.11
N LEU A 74 12.28 -1.42 3.81
CA LEU A 74 11.24 -1.12 2.83
C LEU A 74 10.25 -2.29 2.69
N ASP A 75 10.73 -3.52 2.68
CA ASP A 75 9.87 -4.70 2.59
C ASP A 75 9.02 -4.91 3.84
N THR A 76 9.52 -4.54 5.02
CA THR A 76 8.75 -4.49 6.27
C THR A 76 7.63 -3.45 6.18
N VAL A 77 7.92 -2.23 5.72
CA VAL A 77 6.92 -1.17 5.55
C VAL A 77 5.84 -1.57 4.55
N VAL A 78 6.23 -2.10 3.38
CA VAL A 78 5.27 -2.63 2.39
C VAL A 78 4.42 -3.75 2.99
N GLY A 79 5.02 -4.63 3.78
CA GLY A 79 4.31 -5.70 4.47
C GLY A 79 3.24 -5.18 5.43
N ALA A 80 3.57 -4.16 6.23
CA ALA A 80 2.62 -3.52 7.14
C ALA A 80 1.48 -2.80 6.39
N ILE A 81 1.79 -2.13 5.27
CA ILE A 81 0.78 -1.51 4.39
C ILE A 81 -0.15 -2.58 3.82
N ALA A 82 0.40 -3.67 3.27
CA ALA A 82 -0.39 -4.77 2.73
C ALA A 82 -1.33 -5.37 3.79
N GLN A 83 -0.83 -5.63 5.00
CA GLN A 83 -1.65 -6.12 6.11
C GLN A 83 -2.74 -5.13 6.52
N GLY A 84 -2.43 -3.83 6.61
CA GLY A 84 -3.42 -2.81 6.97
C GLY A 84 -4.55 -2.68 5.94
N ILE A 85 -4.24 -2.89 4.66
CA ILE A 85 -5.21 -2.87 3.58
C ILE A 85 -6.04 -4.19 3.54
N GLU A 86 -5.41 -5.34 3.75
CA GLU A 86 -6.10 -6.63 3.86
C GLU A 86 -6.99 -6.71 5.13
N TYR A 87 -6.62 -6.03 6.21
CA TYR A 87 -7.34 -5.97 7.48
C TYR A 87 -8.38 -4.85 7.56
N VAL A 88 -8.90 -4.32 6.44
CA VAL A 88 -10.15 -3.56 6.49
C VAL A 88 -11.29 -4.56 6.30
N PRO A 89 -11.83 -5.20 7.37
CA PRO A 89 -13.12 -5.85 7.24
C PRO A 89 -14.09 -4.76 6.79
N ALA A 90 -14.83 -5.04 5.71
CA ALA A 90 -16.01 -4.26 5.37
C ALA A 90 -16.79 -4.05 6.66
N THR A 91 -16.78 -2.82 7.17
CA THR A 91 -17.74 -2.45 8.19
C THR A 91 -19.06 -2.44 7.44
N SER A 92 -19.77 -3.57 7.50
CA SER A 92 -21.07 -3.73 6.89
C SER A 92 -21.94 -2.53 7.29
N PRO A 93 -22.41 -1.70 6.34
CA PRO A 93 -23.45 -0.76 6.67
C PRO A 93 -24.74 -1.55 6.94
N SER A 94 -25.11 -1.59 8.22
CA SER A 94 -26.46 -1.74 8.79
C SER A 94 -27.35 -2.89 8.29
N ALA A 95 -27.76 -3.75 9.23
CA ALA A 95 -28.96 -4.58 9.11
C ALA A 95 -29.98 -4.28 10.22
N ASP A 96 -30.04 -3.03 10.70
CA ASP A 96 -31.00 -2.65 11.76
C ASP A 96 -31.56 -1.24 11.60
N GLU A 97 -31.95 -0.85 10.38
CA GLU A 97 -32.86 0.28 10.19
C GLU A 97 -34.27 -0.28 9.89
N PRO A 98 -35.22 -0.25 10.85
CA PRO A 98 -36.58 -0.69 10.59
C PRO A 98 -37.27 0.30 9.64
N PRO A 99 -38.19 -0.18 8.78
CA PRO A 99 -38.87 0.67 7.81
C PRO A 99 -39.68 1.74 8.54
N ARG A 100 -39.43 3.01 8.21
CA ARG A 100 -40.36 4.10 8.55
C ARG A 100 -41.65 3.88 7.77
N THR A 101 -42.67 3.38 8.45
CA THR A 101 -44.04 3.41 7.98
C THR A 101 -44.53 4.86 8.02
N GLU A 102 -44.54 5.51 6.86
CA GLU A 102 -45.46 6.62 6.61
C GLU A 102 -46.82 6.04 6.20
N ARG A 103 -47.79 6.09 7.10
CA ARG A 103 -49.22 6.31 6.82
C ARG A 103 -50.01 6.52 8.10
#